data_AF-A0AAP8N7N2-F1
#
_entry.id   AF-A0AAP8N7N2-F1
#
_cell.length_a   1.000
_cell.length_b   1.000
_cell.length_c   1.000
_cell.angle_alpha   90.00
_cell.angle_beta   90.00
_cell.angle_gamma   90.00
#
_symmetry.space_group_name_H-M   'P 1'
#
loop_
_entity.id
_entity.type
_entity.pdbx_description
1 polymer ?
#
loop_
_entity_poly.entity_id
_entity_poly.type
_entity_poly.pdbx_seq_one_letter_code
_entity_poly.pdbx_strand_id
1 'polypeptide(L)'
;CKEQHTGVCLSGNPARPGGAYGYVDMGDWTGGQAEYAFVPYADFNLLKLPDRDRAMEKIRDLTCLSDILPTGYHGAVTAGVGPGST
;
A
#
# COMPACT_ATOMS: atom_id res chain seq x y z
N CYS A 1 -10.05 -0.68 9.00
CA CYS A 1 -10.42 -1.12 7.63
C CYS A 1 -11.76 -0.59 7.16
N LYS A 2 -12.90 -0.93 7.79
CA LYS A 2 -14.23 -0.46 7.34
C LYS A 2 -14.35 1.08 7.27
N GLU A 3 -13.67 1.77 8.20
CA GLU A 3 -13.57 3.24 8.25
C GLU A 3 -12.32 3.77 7.51
N GLN A 4 -11.78 3.02 6.55
CA GLN A 4 -10.61 3.39 5.74
C GLN A 4 -9.27 3.59 6.49
N HIS A 5 -9.23 3.39 7.81
CA HIS A 5 -7.98 3.21 8.55
C HIS A 5 -7.38 1.81 8.25
N THR A 6 -6.80 1.64 7.07
CA THR A 6 -6.28 0.35 6.57
C THR A 6 -4.88 0.03 7.11
N GLY A 7 -4.04 1.05 7.33
CA GLY A 7 -2.70 0.88 7.92
C GLY A 7 -2.69 0.36 9.37
N VAL A 8 -3.84 0.41 10.05
CA VAL A 8 -4.03 -0.10 11.43
C VAL A 8 -5.14 -1.17 11.48
N CYS A 9 -5.13 -2.10 10.53
CA CYS A 9 -6.04 -3.25 10.52
C CYS A 9 -5.99 -4.04 11.85
N LEU A 10 -7.15 -4.33 12.43
CA LEU A 10 -7.25 -5.00 13.74
C LEU A 10 -7.07 -6.53 13.69
N SER A 11 -7.13 -7.14 12.51
CA SER A 11 -7.10 -8.61 12.34
C SER A 11 -5.92 -9.12 11.51
N GLY A 12 -5.11 -8.22 10.95
CA GLY A 12 -3.98 -8.59 10.08
C GLY A 12 -2.72 -9.00 10.83
N ASN A 13 -2.68 -8.84 12.15
CA ASN A 13 -1.51 -9.05 12.98
C ASN A 13 -1.95 -9.41 14.41
N PRO A 14 -1.51 -10.54 14.97
CA PRO A 14 -1.92 -10.97 16.31
C PRO A 14 -1.28 -10.13 17.44
N ALA A 15 -0.15 -9.47 17.19
CA ALA A 15 0.60 -8.76 18.23
C ALA A 15 0.08 -7.33 18.47
N ARG A 16 -0.37 -6.63 17.43
CA ARG A 16 -0.87 -5.25 17.47
C ARG A 16 -1.64 -4.89 16.19
N PRO A 17 -2.43 -3.80 16.17
CA PRO A 17 -3.03 -3.30 14.92
C PRO A 17 -1.99 -2.95 13.85
N GLY A 18 -2.33 -3.20 12.59
CA GLY A 18 -1.48 -2.92 11.42
C GLY A 18 -0.76 -4.16 10.91
N GLY A 19 -0.41 -4.16 9.63
CA GLY A 19 0.30 -5.26 9.00
C GLY A 19 0.94 -4.86 7.68
N ALA A 20 2.04 -5.52 7.33
CA ALA A 20 2.88 -5.22 6.18
C ALA A 20 3.78 -6.42 5.85
N TYR A 21 4.15 -6.57 4.58
CA TYR A 21 4.97 -7.67 4.08
C TYR A 21 6.44 -7.50 4.47
N GLY A 22 7.04 -8.52 5.08
CA GLY A 22 8.48 -8.58 5.38
C GLY A 22 8.95 -7.49 6.33
N TYR A 23 8.06 -7.02 7.22
CA TYR A 23 8.32 -5.88 8.08
C TYR A 23 8.22 -6.29 9.56
N VAL A 24 9.11 -5.73 10.39
CA VAL A 24 9.13 -5.98 11.84
C VAL A 24 7.80 -5.57 12.49
N ASP A 25 7.34 -6.36 13.46
CA ASP A 25 6.12 -6.12 14.25
C ASP A 25 4.80 -6.03 13.44
N MET A 26 4.79 -6.51 12.19
CA MET A 26 3.69 -6.28 11.24
C MET A 26 2.96 -7.56 10.81
N GLY A 27 2.91 -8.57 11.68
CA GLY A 27 2.06 -9.76 11.51
C GLY A 27 2.69 -10.91 10.73
N ASP A 28 4.02 -10.96 10.66
CA ASP A 28 4.81 -12.05 10.07
C ASP A 28 4.44 -12.42 8.62
N TRP A 29 3.84 -11.49 7.87
CA TRP A 29 3.58 -11.65 6.45
C TRP A 29 4.91 -11.73 5.68
N THR A 30 5.04 -12.71 4.79
CA THR A 30 6.25 -12.90 3.99
C THR A 30 6.54 -11.68 3.10
N GLY A 31 7.80 -11.25 3.02
CA GLY A 31 8.23 -10.13 2.18
C GLY A 31 8.12 -10.41 0.67
N GLY A 32 8.00 -9.34 -0.12
CA GLY A 32 7.73 -9.41 -1.56
C GLY A 32 8.94 -9.27 -2.50
N GLN A 33 10.15 -9.06 -1.97
CA GLN A 33 11.39 -9.09 -2.80
C GLN A 33 11.76 -10.55 -3.10
N ALA A 34 10.92 -11.19 -3.90
CA ALA A 34 10.94 -12.60 -4.25
C ALA A 34 10.31 -12.81 -5.62
N GLU A 35 10.46 -14.01 -6.19
CA GLU A 35 9.83 -14.35 -7.49
C GLU A 35 8.30 -14.48 -7.38
N TYR A 36 7.79 -14.85 -6.20
CA TYR A 36 6.38 -15.01 -5.89
C TYR A 36 6.05 -14.47 -4.50
N ALA A 37 4.85 -13.91 -4.34
CA ALA A 37 4.37 -13.40 -3.05
C ALA A 37 2.89 -13.72 -2.87
N PHE A 38 2.50 -14.04 -1.63
CA PHE A 38 1.09 -14.23 -1.26
C PHE A 38 0.49 -12.90 -0.82
N VAL A 39 -0.69 -12.55 -1.36
CA VAL A 39 -1.47 -11.36 -0.98
C VAL A 39 -2.80 -11.80 -0.39
N PRO A 40 -3.02 -11.66 0.94
CA PRO A 40 -4.29 -11.99 1.56
C PRO A 40 -5.36 -10.94 1.22
N TYR A 41 -6.64 -11.34 1.32
CA TYR A 41 -7.79 -10.45 1.11
C TYR A 41 -7.73 -9.69 -0.24
N ALA A 42 -7.42 -10.40 -1.32
CA ALA A 42 -7.13 -9.84 -2.64
C ALA A 42 -8.22 -8.86 -3.14
N ASP A 43 -9.49 -9.20 -2.98
CA ASP A 43 -10.63 -8.35 -3.39
C ASP A 43 -10.70 -7.00 -2.64
N PHE A 44 -10.08 -6.91 -1.46
CA PHE A 44 -10.01 -5.69 -0.65
C PHE A 44 -8.72 -4.91 -0.90
N ASN A 45 -7.58 -5.61 -1.02
CA ASN A 45 -6.26 -4.98 -1.04
C ASN A 45 -5.74 -4.62 -2.44
N LEU A 46 -6.05 -5.43 -3.46
CA LEU A 46 -5.42 -5.26 -4.77
C LEU A 46 -6.07 -4.13 -5.59
N LEU A 47 -5.24 -3.23 -6.08
CA LEU A 47 -5.63 -2.28 -7.12
C LEU A 47 -5.44 -2.94 -8.49
N LYS A 48 -6.55 -3.27 -9.17
CA LYS A 48 -6.49 -3.71 -10.56
C LYS A 48 -5.97 -2.57 -11.43
N LEU A 49 -4.83 -2.79 -12.08
CA LEU A 49 -4.25 -1.84 -13.04
C LEU A 49 -5.04 -1.82 -14.36
N PRO A 50 -4.81 -0.80 -15.22
CA PRO A 50 -5.34 -0.77 -16.59
C PRO A 50 -4.95 -2.01 -17.41
N ASP A 51 -5.39 -2.07 -18.67
CA ASP A 51 -4.94 -3.12 -19.57
C ASP A 51 -3.39 -3.19 -19.64
N ARG A 52 -2.91 -4.38 -19.99
CA ARG A 52 -1.51 -4.75 -19.84
C ARG A 52 -0.58 -3.77 -20.55
N ASP A 53 -0.90 -3.36 -21.78
CA ASP A 53 0.01 -2.56 -22.59
C ASP A 53 0.17 -1.16 -21.98
N ARG A 54 -0.93 -0.53 -21.57
CA ARG A 54 -0.91 0.78 -20.90
C ARG A 54 -0.23 0.73 -19.53
N ALA A 55 -0.45 -0.34 -18.76
CA ALA A 55 0.18 -0.50 -17.45
C ALA A 55 1.70 -0.73 -17.58
N MET A 56 2.12 -1.58 -18.52
CA MET A 56 3.53 -1.91 -18.72
C MET A 56 4.34 -0.74 -19.28
N GLU A 57 3.74 0.13 -20.10
CA GLU A 57 4.36 1.37 -20.57
C GLU A 57 4.80 2.27 -19.38
N LYS A 58 4.02 2.27 -18.29
CA LYS A 58 4.22 3.13 -17.12
C LYS A 58 4.64 2.37 -15.87
N ILE A 59 5.16 1.15 -15.99
CA ILE A 59 5.39 0.27 -14.84
C ILE A 59 6.32 0.90 -13.78
N ARG A 60 7.29 1.72 -14.20
CA ARG A 60 8.20 2.45 -13.30
C ARG A 60 7.49 3.52 -12.46
N ASP A 61 6.41 4.10 -12.98
CA ASP A 61 5.59 5.05 -12.23
C ASP A 61 4.58 4.29 -11.36
N LEU A 62 3.92 3.27 -11.94
CA LEU A 62 2.89 2.49 -11.25
C LEU A 62 3.46 1.68 -10.09
N THR A 63 4.73 1.25 -10.15
CA THR A 63 5.37 0.56 -9.02
C THR A 63 5.48 1.44 -7.77
N CYS A 64 5.44 2.78 -7.91
CA CYS A 64 5.44 3.70 -6.78
C CYS A 64 4.10 3.72 -6.03
N LEU A 65 3.02 3.22 -6.64
CA LEU A 65 1.69 3.15 -6.02
C LEU A 65 1.61 2.16 -4.86
N SER A 66 2.57 1.23 -4.73
CA SER A 66 2.53 0.24 -3.64
C SER A 66 2.84 0.85 -2.27
N ASP A 67 3.54 2.00 -2.24
CA ASP A 67 3.96 2.64 -1.00
C ASP A 67 4.26 4.14 -1.21
N ILE A 68 5.40 4.46 -1.83
CA ILE A 68 6.02 5.78 -1.68
C ILE A 68 5.17 6.95 -2.20
N LEU A 69 4.44 6.76 -3.31
CA LEU A 69 3.58 7.82 -3.85
C LEU A 69 2.37 8.07 -2.94
N PRO A 70 1.56 7.06 -2.56
CA PRO A 70 0.53 7.22 -1.54
C PRO A 70 1.04 7.76 -0.19
N THR A 71 2.21 7.30 0.27
CA THR A 71 2.80 7.74 1.54
C THR A 71 3.15 9.22 1.52
N GLY A 72 3.86 9.68 0.48
CA GLY A 72 4.18 11.09 0.31
C GLY A 72 2.93 11.96 0.11
N TYR A 73 1.97 11.47 -0.67
CA TYR A 73 0.70 12.15 -0.88
C TYR A 73 -0.10 12.31 0.42
N HIS A 74 -0.18 11.25 1.24
CA HIS A 74 -0.83 11.30 2.54
C HIS A 74 -0.19 12.36 3.46
N GLY A 75 1.14 12.42 3.50
CA GLY A 75 1.87 13.46 4.21
C GLY A 75 1.52 14.88 3.74
N ALA A 76 1.51 15.13 2.43
CA ALA A 76 1.15 16.42 1.87
C ALA A 76 -0.30 16.82 2.19
N VAL A 77 -1.25 15.90 1.99
CA VAL A 77 -2.68 16.15 2.26
C VAL A 77 -2.94 16.42 3.74
N THR A 78 -2.36 15.62 4.63
CA THR A 78 -2.53 15.80 6.08
C THR A 78 -1.88 17.09 6.59
N ALA A 79 -0.79 17.53 5.95
CA ALA A 79 -0.16 18.82 6.21
C ALA A 79 -0.93 20.02 5.62
N GLY A 80 -2.05 19.79 4.90
CA GLY A 80 -2.84 20.86 4.28
C GLY A 80 -2.19 21.46 3.04
N VAL A 81 -1.27 20.75 2.39
CA VAL A 81 -0.66 21.19 1.12
C VAL A 81 -1.74 21.23 0.03
N GLY A 82 -1.82 22.36 -0.66
CA GLY A 82 -2.69 22.59 -1.79
C GLY A 82 -2.15 23.68 -2.71
N PRO A 83 -2.92 24.08 -3.73
CA PRO A 83 -2.51 25.15 -4.63
C PRO A 83 -2.18 26.44 -3.88
N GLY A 84 -0.95 26.93 -4.03
CA GLY A 84 -0.47 28.16 -3.38
C GLY A 84 0.04 27.99 -1.94
N SER A 85 0.05 26.78 -1.38
CA SER A 85 0.73 26.49 -0.11
C SER A 85 2.25 26.68 -0.24
N THR A 86 2.90 27.12 0.84
CA THR A 86 4.36 27.21 0.99
C THR A 86 4.88 26.19 1.98
#